data_AF-A0A7X0LST6-F1
#
_entry.id   AF-A0A7X0LST6-F1
#
_cell.length_a   1.000
_cell.length_b   1.000
_cell.length_c   1.000
_cell.angle_alpha   90.00
_cell.angle_beta   90.00
_cell.angle_gamma   90.00
#
_symmetry.space_group_name_H-M   'P 1'
#
loop_
_entity.id
_entity.type
_entity.pdbx_description
1 polymer ?
#
loop_
_entity_poly.entity_id
_entity_poly.type
_entity_poly.pdbx_seq_one_letter_code
_entity_poly.pdbx_strand_id
1 'polypeptide(L)'
;MNPICCPHCGGLSAYYIRPDGQFQCPECGDLLDHRDIDLDGTDVWGVSGNGILSIVTDPAHSLDCLMEAIEEFITADECPNAEYARLHSMRSVTESLAEYTDARRLGIKRPEFGYTEESVRTAANAGAEMVLGEINLGEPEEDAINLVVNAAITILINPGASFAEMVEENYGESADEIRSWWGWSK
;
A
#
# COMPACT_ATOMS: atom_id res chain seq x y z
N MET A 1 -11.04 3.74 0.24
CA MET A 1 -11.68 4.17 1.51
C MET A 1 -13.15 4.43 1.23
N ASN A 2 -14.05 3.81 2.00
CA ASN A 2 -15.50 3.90 1.79
C ASN A 2 -16.18 4.50 3.03
N PRO A 3 -16.80 5.69 2.97
CA PRO A 3 -17.47 6.29 4.13
C PRO A 3 -18.62 5.41 4.66
N ILE A 4 -18.77 5.32 5.98
CA ILE A 4 -19.95 4.70 6.60
C ILE A 4 -21.09 5.71 6.58
N CYS A 5 -22.09 5.44 5.75
CA CYS A 5 -23.22 6.33 5.55
C CYS A 5 -24.39 6.04 6.50
N CYS A 6 -25.04 7.10 6.95
CA CYS A 6 -26.21 7.05 7.82
C CYS A 6 -27.43 6.47 7.08
N PRO A 7 -28.00 5.33 7.52
CA PRO A 7 -29.15 4.71 6.88
C PRO A 7 -30.42 5.55 7.05
N HIS A 8 -30.54 6.31 8.14
CA HIS A 8 -31.69 7.19 8.40
C HIS A 8 -31.81 8.35 7.40
N CYS A 9 -30.70 8.72 6.75
CA CYS A 9 -30.65 9.73 5.68
C CYS A 9 -30.67 9.11 4.28
N GLY A 10 -30.96 7.82 4.13
CA GLY A 10 -30.91 7.12 2.86
C GLY A 10 -29.49 6.94 2.31
N GLY A 11 -28.47 6.95 3.18
CA GLY A 11 -27.08 6.78 2.78
C GLY A 11 -26.40 8.03 2.19
N LEU A 12 -27.07 9.19 2.25
CA LEU A 12 -26.58 10.44 1.63
C LEU A 12 -25.52 11.19 2.47
N SER A 13 -25.40 10.87 3.75
CA SER A 13 -24.48 11.56 4.67
C SER A 13 -23.67 10.55 5.46
N ALA A 14 -22.36 10.81 5.59
CA ALA A 14 -21.44 9.98 6.36
C ALA A 14 -21.45 10.33 7.85
N TYR A 15 -21.14 9.35 8.69
CA TYR A 15 -20.93 9.60 10.12
C TYR A 15 -19.59 10.31 10.38
N TYR A 16 -19.59 11.24 11.34
CA TYR A 16 -18.40 11.98 11.79
C TYR A 16 -18.08 11.68 13.24
N ILE A 17 -16.79 11.63 13.57
CA ILE A 17 -16.31 11.47 14.95
C ILE A 17 -16.72 12.67 15.82
N ARG A 18 -17.12 12.39 17.06
CA ARG A 18 -17.39 13.38 18.10
C ARG A 18 -16.31 13.36 19.19
N PRO A 19 -16.15 14.43 19.98
CA PRO A 19 -15.16 14.49 21.07
C PRO A 19 -15.33 13.43 22.17
N ASP A 20 -16.53 12.84 22.29
CA ASP A 20 -16.84 11.77 23.25
C ASP A 20 -16.53 10.36 22.72
N GLY A 21 -15.99 10.25 21.50
CA GLY A 21 -15.65 8.97 20.88
C GLY A 21 -16.81 8.26 20.19
N GLN A 22 -18.01 8.86 20.17
CA GLN A 22 -19.14 8.38 19.36
C GLN A 22 -19.11 8.98 17.96
N PHE A 23 -19.93 8.43 17.07
CA PHE A 23 -20.13 8.97 15.74
C PHE A 23 -21.52 9.57 15.58
N GLN A 24 -21.63 10.63 14.77
CA GLN A 24 -22.89 11.29 14.51
C GLN A 24 -23.08 11.65 13.04
N CYS A 25 -24.30 11.46 12.56
CA CYS A 25 -24.74 11.97 11.27
C CYS A 25 -25.01 13.48 11.38
N PRO A 26 -24.36 14.34 10.57
CA PRO A 26 -24.53 15.78 10.66
C PRO A 26 -25.92 16.26 10.20
N GLU A 27 -26.64 15.46 9.41
CA GLU A 27 -27.93 15.83 8.84
C GLU A 27 -29.11 15.55 9.78
N CYS A 28 -29.19 14.33 10.33
CA CYS A 28 -30.32 13.93 11.18
C CYS A 28 -29.96 13.83 12.68
N GLY A 29 -28.68 13.97 13.03
CA GLY A 29 -28.20 13.87 14.42
C GLY A 29 -28.13 12.46 14.98
N ASP A 30 -28.45 11.43 14.17
CA ASP A 30 -28.38 10.03 14.55
C ASP A 30 -26.98 9.64 15.06
N LEU A 31 -26.95 8.81 16.10
CA LEU A 31 -25.73 8.41 16.79
C LEU A 31 -25.39 6.96 16.48
N LEU A 32 -24.11 6.71 16.23
CA LEU A 32 -23.57 5.37 16.05
C LEU A 32 -22.45 5.15 17.07
N ASP A 33 -22.55 4.06 17.84
CA ASP A 33 -21.49 3.61 18.73
C ASP A 33 -20.53 2.69 17.97
N HIS A 34 -19.24 2.74 18.29
CA HIS A 34 -18.24 1.87 17.65
C HIS A 34 -18.54 0.36 17.84
N ARG A 35 -19.28 0.01 18.90
CA ARG A 35 -19.71 -1.37 19.17
C ARG A 35 -20.82 -1.86 18.24
N ASP A 36 -21.51 -0.94 17.59
CA ASP A 36 -22.59 -1.25 16.65
C ASP A 36 -22.07 -1.41 15.21
N ILE A 37 -20.76 -1.18 15.00
CA ILE A 37 -20.10 -1.37 13.70
C ILE A 37 -19.71 -2.84 13.60
N ASP A 38 -20.52 -3.61 12.87
CA ASP A 38 -20.22 -4.99 12.49
C ASP A 38 -19.69 -5.00 11.05
N LEU A 39 -18.45 -5.45 10.88
CA LEU A 39 -17.77 -5.57 9.60
C LEU A 39 -17.50 -7.05 9.31
N ASP A 40 -17.37 -7.39 8.03
CA ASP A 40 -16.85 -8.70 7.68
C ASP A 40 -15.39 -8.84 8.17
N GLY A 41 -14.91 -10.08 8.28
CA GLY A 41 -13.60 -10.34 8.89
C GLY A 41 -12.41 -9.78 8.11
N THR A 42 -12.62 -9.25 6.91
CA THR A 42 -11.59 -8.68 6.03
C THR A 42 -11.57 -7.16 6.05
N ASP A 43 -12.62 -6.53 6.56
CA ASP A 43 -12.76 -5.08 6.64
C ASP A 43 -12.57 -4.57 8.07
N VAL A 44 -11.99 -3.38 8.17
CA VAL A 44 -11.82 -2.63 9.41
C VAL A 44 -12.30 -1.19 9.21
N TRP A 45 -12.62 -0.50 10.30
CA TRP A 45 -13.02 0.90 10.26
C TRP A 45 -11.92 1.81 10.82
N GLY A 46 -11.92 3.04 10.34
CA GLY A 46 -11.06 4.10 10.83
C GLY A 46 -11.68 5.48 10.62
N VAL A 47 -11.04 6.51 11.14
CA VAL A 47 -11.47 7.89 10.99
C VAL A 47 -10.44 8.65 10.18
N SER A 48 -10.85 9.23 9.06
CA SER A 48 -9.97 10.03 8.21
C SER A 48 -9.59 11.34 8.88
N GLY A 49 -8.56 12.03 8.36
CA GLY A 49 -8.07 13.30 8.93
C GLY A 49 -9.11 14.44 8.97
N ASN A 50 -10.18 14.35 8.19
CA ASN A 50 -11.32 15.28 8.22
C ASN A 50 -12.48 14.81 9.13
N GLY A 51 -12.29 13.74 9.91
CA GLY A 51 -13.23 13.25 10.90
C GLY A 51 -14.30 12.29 10.38
N ILE A 52 -14.22 11.84 9.12
CA ILE A 52 -15.23 10.93 8.53
C ILE A 52 -14.92 9.49 8.94
N LEU A 53 -15.94 8.79 9.44
CA LEU A 53 -15.89 7.35 9.68
C LEU A 53 -15.92 6.59 8.34
N SER A 54 -14.92 5.75 8.10
CA SER A 54 -14.77 5.00 6.85
C SER A 54 -14.40 3.54 7.09
N ILE A 55 -14.77 2.68 6.15
CA ILE A 55 -14.36 1.28 6.04
C ILE A 55 -13.23 1.18 5.01
N VAL A 56 -12.27 0.30 5.32
CA VAL A 56 -11.16 -0.11 4.48
C VAL A 56 -10.89 -1.59 4.71
N THR A 57 -10.25 -2.24 3.74
CA THR A 57 -9.70 -3.58 3.92
C THR A 57 -8.66 -3.57 5.06
N ASP A 58 -8.65 -4.61 5.88
CA ASP A 58 -7.61 -4.84 6.89
C ASP A 58 -6.23 -4.82 6.20
N PRO A 59 -5.29 -3.97 6.64
CA PRO A 59 -3.97 -3.91 6.02
C PRO A 59 -3.21 -5.24 6.09
N ALA A 60 -3.53 -6.13 7.02
CA ALA A 60 -2.98 -7.49 7.05
C ALA A 60 -3.53 -8.30 5.88
N HIS A 61 -4.85 -8.27 5.67
CA HIS A 61 -5.48 -8.96 4.56
C HIS A 61 -4.99 -8.42 3.21
N SER A 62 -4.90 -7.10 3.03
CA SER A 62 -4.35 -6.51 1.80
C SER A 62 -2.92 -6.93 1.52
N LEU A 63 -2.08 -7.09 2.55
CA LEU A 63 -0.71 -7.58 2.35
C LEU A 63 -0.65 -9.07 2.00
N ASP A 64 -1.54 -9.88 2.56
CA ASP A 64 -1.68 -11.30 2.22
C ASP A 64 -2.07 -11.45 0.73
N CYS A 65 -3.11 -10.74 0.29
CA CYS A 65 -3.53 -10.72 -1.11
C CYS A 65 -2.45 -10.17 -2.06
N LEU A 66 -1.66 -9.18 -1.61
CA LEU A 66 -0.52 -8.69 -2.37
C LEU A 66 0.53 -9.79 -2.59
N MET A 67 0.84 -10.56 -1.54
CA MET A 67 1.81 -11.67 -1.63
C MET A 67 1.30 -12.79 -2.54
N GLU A 68 0.03 -13.17 -2.41
CA GLU A 68 -0.62 -14.15 -3.29
C GLU A 68 -0.56 -13.70 -4.77
N ALA A 69 -0.88 -12.44 -5.05
CA ALA A 69 -0.83 -11.91 -6.41
C ALA A 69 0.60 -11.90 -6.99
N ILE A 70 1.63 -11.62 -6.18
CA ILE A 70 3.03 -11.70 -6.63
C ILE A 70 3.40 -13.15 -6.94
N GLU A 71 3.00 -14.11 -6.10
CA GLU A 71 3.24 -15.53 -6.35
C GLU A 71 2.56 -16.00 -7.64
N GLU A 72 1.31 -15.61 -7.88
CA GLU A 72 0.60 -15.87 -9.14
C GLU A 72 1.31 -15.27 -10.35
N PHE A 73 1.91 -14.08 -10.21
CA PHE A 73 2.68 -13.47 -11.29
C PHE A 73 3.95 -14.25 -11.60
N ILE A 74 4.70 -14.67 -10.58
CA ILE A 74 5.96 -15.43 -10.71
C ILE A 74 5.70 -16.81 -11.33
N THR A 75 4.61 -17.45 -10.93
CA THR A 75 4.21 -18.79 -11.40
C THR A 75 3.34 -18.77 -12.65
N ALA A 76 3.15 -17.60 -13.29
CA ALA A 76 2.23 -17.43 -14.41
C ALA A 76 2.53 -18.36 -15.61
N ASP A 77 3.79 -18.72 -15.85
CA ASP A 77 4.17 -19.64 -16.93
C ASP A 77 3.70 -21.08 -16.71
N GLU A 78 3.31 -21.42 -15.49
CA GLU A 78 2.68 -22.71 -15.15
C GLU A 78 1.19 -22.73 -15.47
N CYS A 79 0.59 -21.56 -15.75
CA CYS A 79 -0.82 -21.43 -16.09
C CYS A 79 -1.08 -21.75 -17.58
N PRO A 80 -2.25 -22.33 -17.92
CA PRO A 80 -2.65 -22.55 -19.32
C PRO A 80 -2.67 -21.30 -20.20
N ASN A 81 -2.84 -20.12 -19.59
CA ASN A 81 -2.76 -18.82 -20.26
C ASN A 81 -1.91 -17.86 -19.42
N ALA A 82 -0.59 -17.92 -19.61
CA ALA A 82 0.37 -17.13 -18.87
C ALA A 82 0.22 -15.62 -19.06
N GLU A 83 -0.22 -15.16 -20.25
CA GLU A 83 -0.45 -13.73 -20.50
C GLU A 83 -1.62 -13.20 -19.65
N TYR A 84 -2.73 -13.93 -19.62
CA TYR A 84 -3.87 -13.57 -18.78
C TYR A 84 -3.51 -13.61 -17.29
N ALA A 85 -2.78 -14.65 -16.85
CA ALA A 85 -2.36 -14.79 -15.46
C ALA A 85 -1.49 -13.60 -15.01
N ARG A 86 -0.55 -13.14 -15.84
CA ARG A 86 0.26 -11.94 -15.57
C ARG A 86 -0.57 -10.67 -15.47
N LEU A 87 -1.49 -10.45 -16.41
CA LEU A 87 -2.34 -9.24 -16.39
C LEU A 87 -3.27 -9.22 -15.18
N HIS A 88 -3.82 -10.37 -14.81
CA HIS A 88 -4.67 -10.52 -13.64
C HIS A 88 -3.88 -10.22 -12.35
N SER A 89 -2.74 -10.88 -12.15
CA SER A 89 -1.91 -10.68 -10.96
C SER A 89 -1.37 -9.25 -10.85
N MET A 90 -0.95 -8.61 -11.95
CA MET A 90 -0.56 -7.18 -11.93
C MET A 90 -1.69 -6.27 -11.46
N ARG A 91 -2.93 -6.57 -11.87
CA ARG A 91 -4.11 -5.83 -11.42
C ARG A 91 -4.34 -6.05 -9.92
N SER A 92 -4.30 -7.29 -9.47
CA SER A 92 -4.46 -7.65 -8.05
C SER A 92 -3.38 -6.99 -7.18
N VAL A 93 -2.11 -7.00 -7.61
CA VAL A 93 -1.03 -6.27 -6.94
C VAL A 93 -1.37 -4.79 -6.77
N THR A 94 -1.89 -4.15 -7.82
CA THR A 94 -2.25 -2.74 -7.80
C THR A 94 -3.43 -2.47 -6.86
N GLU A 95 -4.46 -3.31 -6.89
CA GLU A 95 -5.65 -3.20 -6.04
C GLU A 95 -5.28 -3.40 -4.57
N SER A 96 -4.57 -4.48 -4.22
CA SER A 96 -4.16 -4.77 -2.85
C SER A 96 -3.20 -3.73 -2.27
N LEU A 97 -2.28 -3.17 -3.08
CA LEU A 97 -1.42 -2.08 -2.63
C LEU A 97 -2.21 -0.79 -2.37
N ALA A 98 -3.22 -0.50 -3.19
CA ALA A 98 -4.09 0.67 -2.98
C ALA A 98 -4.92 0.52 -1.70
N GLU A 99 -5.48 -0.66 -1.44
CA GLU A 99 -6.22 -0.98 -0.21
C GLU A 99 -5.34 -0.83 1.04
N TYR A 100 -4.14 -1.42 1.01
CA TYR A 100 -3.18 -1.25 2.09
C TYR A 100 -2.87 0.23 2.34
N THR A 101 -2.61 0.99 1.28
CA THR A 101 -2.31 2.43 1.37
C THR A 101 -3.48 3.20 1.99
N ASP A 102 -4.71 2.87 1.63
CA ASP A 102 -5.91 3.47 2.17
C ASP A 102 -6.09 3.20 3.68
N ALA A 103 -5.83 1.97 4.12
CA ALA A 103 -5.82 1.66 5.56
C ALA A 103 -4.75 2.45 6.31
N ARG A 104 -3.55 2.58 5.74
CA ARG A 104 -2.47 3.39 6.33
C ARG A 104 -2.83 4.87 6.39
N ARG A 105 -3.54 5.42 5.40
CA ARG A 105 -4.03 6.82 5.39
C ARG A 105 -5.07 7.10 6.48
N LEU A 106 -5.82 6.09 6.94
CA LEU A 106 -6.71 6.18 8.10
C LEU A 106 -5.96 6.08 9.45
N GLY A 107 -4.63 5.98 9.43
CA GLY A 107 -3.80 5.86 10.63
C GLY A 107 -3.83 4.46 11.25
N ILE A 108 -4.36 3.46 10.55
CA ILE A 108 -4.30 2.08 11.00
C ILE A 108 -2.83 1.64 10.98
N LYS A 109 -2.42 1.01 12.08
CA LYS A 109 -1.03 0.58 12.26
C LYS A 109 -0.66 -0.47 11.23
N ARG A 110 0.62 -0.50 10.89
CA ARG A 110 1.20 -1.59 10.10
C ARG A 110 0.92 -2.92 10.80
N PRO A 111 0.47 -3.96 10.09
CA PRO A 111 0.37 -5.30 10.65
C PRO A 111 1.74 -5.81 11.07
N GLU A 112 1.82 -6.43 12.25
CA GLU A 112 3.00 -7.16 12.68
C GLU A 112 3.03 -8.52 11.98
N PHE A 113 3.41 -8.53 10.70
CA PHE A 113 3.90 -9.77 10.09
C PHE A 113 5.26 -10.07 10.73
N GLY A 114 5.54 -11.34 11.03
CA GLY A 114 6.77 -11.79 11.70
C GLY A 114 8.08 -11.52 10.96
N TYR A 115 8.08 -10.61 9.98
CA TYR A 115 9.23 -10.09 9.26
C TYR A 115 9.59 -8.70 9.79
N THR A 116 10.82 -8.57 10.31
CA THR A 116 11.39 -7.28 10.69
C THR A 116 11.62 -6.40 9.45
N GLU A 117 11.80 -5.09 9.63
CA GLU A 117 12.26 -4.20 8.55
C GLU A 117 13.52 -4.76 7.88
N GLU A 118 14.45 -5.26 8.69
CA GLU A 118 15.65 -5.94 8.25
C GLU A 118 15.33 -7.16 7.37
N SER A 119 14.35 -7.99 7.76
CA SER A 119 13.94 -9.16 6.98
C SER A 119 13.38 -8.77 5.60
N VAL A 120 12.56 -7.71 5.53
CA VAL A 120 12.02 -7.20 4.27
C VAL A 120 13.14 -6.63 3.39
N ARG A 121 14.07 -5.87 3.99
CA ARG A 121 15.22 -5.31 3.28
C ARG A 121 16.13 -6.43 2.75
N THR A 122 16.39 -7.46 3.54
CA THR A 122 17.16 -8.64 3.11
C THR A 122 16.48 -9.35 1.95
N ALA A 123 15.17 -9.62 2.05
CA ALA A 123 14.43 -10.33 1.00
C ALA A 123 14.40 -9.53 -0.32
N ALA A 124 14.14 -8.22 -0.26
CA ALA A 124 14.07 -7.38 -1.46
C ALA A 124 15.44 -7.24 -2.16
N ASN A 125 16.53 -7.09 -1.40
CA ASN A 125 17.89 -7.08 -1.96
C ASN A 125 18.27 -8.45 -2.54
N ALA A 126 17.94 -9.55 -1.86
CA ALA A 126 18.19 -10.89 -2.39
C ALA A 126 17.43 -11.13 -3.72
N GLY A 127 16.20 -10.63 -3.84
CA GLY A 127 15.44 -10.67 -5.10
C GLY A 127 16.12 -9.86 -6.22
N ALA A 128 16.65 -8.69 -5.91
CA ALA A 128 17.41 -7.88 -6.86
C ALA A 128 18.68 -8.61 -7.33
N GLU A 129 19.45 -9.18 -6.40
CA GLU A 129 20.66 -9.96 -6.69
C GLU A 129 20.36 -11.17 -7.58
N MET A 130 19.21 -11.85 -7.40
CA MET A 130 18.80 -12.95 -8.27
C MET A 130 18.61 -12.49 -9.72
N VAL A 131 17.97 -11.34 -9.93
CA VAL A 131 17.72 -10.79 -11.27
C VAL A 131 19.03 -10.31 -11.90
N LEU A 132 19.85 -9.57 -11.14
CA LEU A 132 21.15 -9.06 -11.58
C LEU A 132 22.14 -10.19 -11.89
N GLY A 133 22.07 -11.29 -11.14
CA GLY A 133 22.94 -12.45 -11.36
C GLY A 133 22.64 -13.24 -12.63
N GLU A 134 21.38 -13.22 -13.11
CA GLU A 134 20.96 -13.95 -14.30
C GLU A 134 20.98 -13.08 -15.58
N ILE A 135 20.81 -11.78 -15.43
CA ILE A 135 20.77 -10.84 -16.56
C ILE A 135 22.04 -10.00 -16.55
N ASN A 136 22.86 -10.17 -17.59
CA ASN A 136 24.07 -9.35 -17.77
C ASN A 136 23.68 -7.95 -18.29
N LEU A 137 23.23 -7.10 -17.37
CA LEU A 137 22.82 -5.72 -17.62
C LEU A 137 24.02 -4.75 -17.54
N GLY A 138 23.83 -3.53 -18.04
CA GLY A 138 24.79 -2.44 -17.81
C GLY A 138 24.50 -1.74 -16.48
N GLU A 139 25.49 -1.01 -15.95
CA GLU A 139 25.36 -0.21 -14.71
C GLU A 139 24.05 0.59 -14.61
N PRO A 140 23.55 1.30 -15.66
CA PRO A 140 22.32 2.07 -15.54
C PRO A 140 21.08 1.22 -15.25
N GLU A 141 20.99 0.01 -15.82
CA GLU A 141 19.87 -0.87 -15.57
C GLU A 141 19.96 -1.54 -14.19
N GLU A 142 21.17 -1.81 -13.69
CA GLU A 142 21.38 -2.30 -12.32
C GLU A 142 20.95 -1.25 -11.28
N ASP A 143 21.36 0.00 -11.50
CA ASP A 143 20.98 1.14 -10.67
C ASP A 143 19.47 1.34 -10.64
N ALA A 144 18.78 1.10 -11.74
CA ALA A 144 17.33 1.25 -11.83
C ALA A 144 16.60 0.20 -10.96
N ILE A 145 17.10 -1.04 -10.96
CA ILE A 145 16.56 -2.12 -10.12
C ILE A 145 16.77 -1.78 -8.64
N ASN A 146 17.97 -1.34 -8.26
CA ASN A 146 18.26 -0.91 -6.90
C ASN A 146 17.38 0.28 -6.46
N LEU A 147 17.13 1.23 -7.38
CA LEU A 147 16.25 2.36 -7.12
C LEU A 147 14.81 1.93 -6.80
N VAL A 148 14.30 0.94 -7.55
CA VAL A 148 12.95 0.37 -7.35
C VAL A 148 12.86 -0.35 -6.01
N VAL A 149 13.88 -1.13 -5.64
CA VAL A 149 13.95 -1.82 -4.34
C VAL A 149 13.93 -0.82 -3.18
N ASN A 150 14.76 0.21 -3.26
CA ASN A 150 14.80 1.26 -2.24
C ASN A 150 13.50 2.05 -2.16
N ALA A 151 12.88 2.37 -3.31
CA ALA A 151 11.57 3.01 -3.35
C ALA A 151 10.49 2.14 -2.70
N ALA A 152 10.46 0.84 -2.99
CA ALA A 152 9.51 -0.09 -2.41
C ALA A 152 9.67 -0.17 -0.89
N ILE A 153 10.90 -0.31 -0.39
CA ILE A 153 11.18 -0.34 1.06
C ILE A 153 10.77 0.99 1.73
N THR A 154 11.15 2.13 1.14
CA THR A 154 10.82 3.46 1.69
C THR A 154 9.30 3.67 1.76
N ILE A 155 8.54 3.30 0.74
CA ILE A 155 7.06 3.43 0.76
C ILE A 155 6.42 2.49 1.78
N LEU A 156 6.96 1.27 1.96
CA LEU A 156 6.45 0.34 2.97
C LEU A 156 6.65 0.86 4.40
N ILE A 157 7.73 1.60 4.66
CA ILE A 157 8.04 2.23 5.95
C ILE A 157 7.26 3.53 6.11
N ASN A 158 7.34 4.42 5.12
CA ASN A 158 6.73 5.74 5.08
C ASN A 158 5.90 5.92 3.79
N PRO A 159 4.60 5.58 3.82
CA PRO A 159 3.73 5.64 2.64
C PRO A 159 3.54 7.04 2.03
N GLY A 160 3.96 8.10 2.73
CA GLY A 160 3.93 9.48 2.26
C GLY A 160 5.25 9.98 1.70
N ALA A 161 6.31 9.17 1.73
CA ALA A 161 7.63 9.57 1.27
C ALA A 161 7.64 9.92 -0.21
N SER A 162 8.21 11.07 -0.51
CA SER A 162 8.50 11.52 -1.86
C SER A 162 9.74 10.84 -2.42
N PHE A 163 9.89 10.88 -3.75
CA PHE A 163 11.11 10.41 -4.41
C PHE A 163 12.37 11.12 -3.89
N ALA A 164 12.28 12.41 -3.57
CA ALA A 164 13.41 13.17 -3.05
C ALA A 164 13.84 12.68 -1.65
N GLU A 165 12.88 12.45 -0.75
CA GLU A 165 13.15 11.88 0.58
C GLU A 165 13.75 10.48 0.47
N MET A 166 13.23 9.62 -0.41
CA MET A 166 13.79 8.29 -0.64
C MET A 166 15.25 8.35 -1.11
N VAL A 167 15.57 9.23 -2.07
CA VAL A 167 16.92 9.36 -2.62
C VAL A 167 17.88 9.90 -1.57
N GLU A 168 17.49 10.93 -0.82
CA GLU A 168 18.30 11.50 0.25
C GLU A 168 18.59 10.45 1.34
N GLU A 169 17.58 9.69 1.74
CA GLU A 169 17.72 8.66 2.79
C GLU A 169 18.58 7.46 2.36
N ASN A 170 18.46 6.99 1.12
CA ASN A 170 19.13 5.75 0.69
C ASN A 170 20.46 5.98 -0.03
N TYR A 171 20.65 7.13 -0.66
CA TYR A 171 21.84 7.43 -1.46
C TYR A 171 22.64 8.63 -0.94
N GLY A 172 22.05 9.48 -0.08
CA GLY A 172 22.70 10.72 0.38
C GLY A 172 22.87 11.76 -0.74
N GLU A 173 22.16 11.57 -1.86
CA GLU A 173 22.26 12.37 -3.07
C GLU A 173 21.00 13.19 -3.31
N SER A 174 21.03 14.05 -4.32
CA SER A 174 19.83 14.76 -4.78
C SER A 174 19.08 13.98 -5.87
N ALA A 175 17.77 14.20 -5.99
CA ALA A 175 16.98 13.62 -7.08
C ALA A 175 17.49 14.02 -8.48
N ASP A 176 18.15 15.18 -8.61
CA ASP A 176 18.74 15.64 -9.87
C ASP A 176 20.04 14.88 -10.20
N GLU A 177 20.83 14.53 -9.18
CA GLU A 177 22.03 13.71 -9.33
C GLU A 177 21.65 12.30 -9.82
N ILE A 178 20.64 11.68 -9.20
CA ILE A 178 20.13 10.37 -9.63
C ILE A 178 19.61 10.42 -11.08
N ARG A 179 18.89 11.48 -11.49
CA ARG A 179 18.43 11.63 -12.89
C ARG A 179 19.58 11.74 -13.89
N SER A 180 20.75 12.22 -13.46
CA SER A 180 21.92 12.35 -14.33
C SER A 180 22.49 10.99 -14.76
N TRP A 181 22.29 9.94 -13.96
CA TRP A 181 22.79 8.58 -14.22
C TRP A 181 22.27 8.00 -15.54
N TRP A 182 21.03 8.35 -15.92
CA TRP A 182 20.41 7.94 -17.18
C TRP A 182 20.43 9.02 -18.27
N GLY A 183 21.14 10.13 -18.04
CA GLY A 183 21.10 11.29 -18.93
C GLY A 183 19.70 11.91 -19.03
N TRP A 184 18.84 11.74 -18.02
CA TRP A 184 17.50 12.35 -17.95
C TRP A 184 17.55 13.85 -17.61
N SER A 185 18.72 14.48 -17.74
CA SER A 185 18.84 15.93 -17.76
C SER A 185 17.93 16.49 -18.85
N LYS A 186 17.00 17.36 -18.46
CA LYS A 186 16.25 18.20 -19.41
C LYS A 186 17.18 19.00 -20.30
#